data_AF-A0A5Q3L347-F1
#
_entry.id   AF-A0A5Q3L347-F1
#
_cell.length_a   1.000
_cell.length_b   1.000
_cell.length_c   1.000
_cell.angle_alpha   90.00
_cell.angle_beta   90.00
_cell.angle_gamma   90.00
#
_symmetry.space_group_name_H-M   'P 1'
#
loop_
_entity.id
_entity.type
_entity.pdbx_description
1 polymer ?
#
loop_
_entity_poly.entity_id
_entity_poly.type
_entity_poly.pdbx_seq_one_letter_code
_entity_poly.pdbx_strand_id
1 'polypeptide(L)'
;MSKMPSFSSQELKNAFRKVVEQANKGNERSLQVLRKYLEEHPELWQYLGDLARTAEEAWIRLLSSEDVLTAETTRLQLAALKEELLEQSENVLEKMLADTILATWLEVHYLRTVDANTTPRTATQGNLLLKRIESAQRRHHNAIKQLLQIRKLLPEHNNVPNLRIYKQEDRA
;
A
#
# COMPACT_ATOMS: atom_id res chain seq x y z
N MET A 1 12.08 -10.44 -46.16
CA MET A 1 12.02 -10.49 -44.68
C MET A 1 12.81 -9.30 -44.15
N SER A 2 12.14 -8.22 -43.77
CA SER A 2 12.81 -6.99 -43.33
C SER A 2 13.31 -7.18 -41.89
N LYS A 3 14.62 -7.07 -41.67
CA LYS A 3 15.22 -7.07 -40.32
C LYS A 3 14.65 -5.88 -39.57
N MET A 4 13.86 -6.12 -38.52
CA MET A 4 13.51 -5.06 -37.58
C MET A 4 14.83 -4.50 -37.00
N PRO A 5 15.00 -3.18 -36.94
CA PRO A 5 16.16 -2.58 -36.31
C PRO A 5 16.21 -2.99 -34.83
N SER A 6 17.35 -3.51 -34.38
CA SER A 6 17.63 -3.77 -32.98
C SER A 6 17.88 -2.43 -32.29
N PHE A 7 16.93 -1.96 -31.50
CA PHE A 7 17.11 -0.79 -30.65
C PHE A 7 17.87 -1.18 -29.38
N SER A 8 18.81 -0.35 -28.94
CA SER A 8 19.43 -0.50 -27.63
C SER A 8 18.43 -0.18 -26.51
N SER A 9 18.64 -0.77 -25.32
CA SER A 9 17.80 -0.49 -24.14
C SER A 9 17.78 0.99 -23.76
N GLN A 10 18.84 1.73 -24.09
CA GLN A 10 18.92 3.17 -23.82
C GLN A 10 18.06 4.00 -24.80
N GLU A 11 18.04 3.62 -26.07
CA GLU A 11 17.20 4.27 -27.08
C GLU A 11 15.72 4.05 -26.79
N LEU A 12 15.35 2.83 -26.38
CA LEU A 12 13.98 2.51 -25.96
C LEU A 12 13.56 3.33 -24.73
N LYS A 13 14.42 3.44 -23.70
CA LYS A 13 14.16 4.30 -22.52
C LYS A 13 13.97 5.76 -22.89
N ASN A 14 14.80 6.28 -23.79
CA ASN A 14 14.71 7.67 -24.25
C ASN A 14 13.45 7.92 -25.09
N ALA A 15 13.08 6.97 -25.96
CA ALA A 15 11.85 7.04 -26.75
C ALA A 15 10.61 7.03 -25.84
N PHE A 16 10.57 6.14 -24.85
CA PHE A 16 9.50 6.08 -23.85
C PHE A 16 9.39 7.39 -23.06
N ARG A 17 10.51 7.93 -22.57
CA ARG A 17 10.53 9.23 -21.86
C ARG A 17 9.93 10.35 -22.71
N LYS A 18 10.28 10.42 -24.00
CA LYS A 18 9.72 11.42 -24.92
C LYS A 18 8.20 11.26 -25.09
N VAL A 19 7.69 10.04 -25.21
CA VAL A 19 6.25 9.78 -25.29
C VAL A 19 5.54 10.29 -24.03
N VAL A 20 6.09 9.99 -22.85
CA VAL A 20 5.54 10.46 -21.56
C VAL A 20 5.55 11.99 -21.47
N GLU A 21 6.67 12.64 -21.81
CA GLU A 21 6.78 14.10 -21.80
C GLU A 21 5.77 14.79 -22.71
N GLN A 22 5.52 14.23 -23.90
CA GLN A 22 4.53 14.78 -24.84
C GLN A 22 3.10 14.52 -24.36
N ALA A 23 2.82 13.33 -23.80
CA ALA A 23 1.52 13.03 -23.20
C ALA A 23 1.21 13.99 -22.04
N ASN A 24 2.18 14.28 -21.18
CA ASN A 24 2.05 15.26 -20.09
C ASN A 24 1.75 16.70 -20.59
N LYS A 25 2.17 17.03 -21.81
CA LYS A 25 1.86 18.31 -22.47
C LYS A 25 0.51 18.32 -23.19
N GLY A 26 -0.30 17.26 -23.05
CA GLY A 26 -1.63 17.15 -23.66
C GLY A 26 -1.64 16.59 -25.08
N ASN A 27 -0.54 15.99 -25.58
CA ASN A 27 -0.52 15.38 -26.90
C ASN A 27 -1.32 14.06 -26.93
N GLU A 28 -2.51 14.08 -27.54
CA GLU A 28 -3.41 12.92 -27.59
C GLU A 28 -2.81 11.68 -28.28
N ARG A 29 -2.02 11.86 -29.34
CA ARG A 29 -1.38 10.74 -30.05
C ARG A 29 -0.36 10.05 -29.15
N SER A 30 0.43 10.83 -28.40
CA SER A 30 1.39 10.30 -27.43
C SER A 30 0.69 9.60 -26.28
N LEU A 31 -0.46 10.10 -25.83
CA LEU A 31 -1.31 9.42 -24.84
C LEU A 31 -1.83 8.07 -25.35
N GLN A 32 -2.27 7.98 -26.60
CA GLN A 32 -2.72 6.71 -27.20
C GLN A 32 -1.57 5.69 -27.29
N VAL A 33 -0.37 6.13 -27.69
CA VAL A 33 0.83 5.28 -27.70
C VAL A 33 1.16 4.78 -26.29
N LEU A 34 1.10 5.67 -25.29
CA LEU A 34 1.35 5.31 -23.89
C LEU A 34 0.31 4.30 -23.38
N ARG A 35 -0.98 4.48 -23.68
CA ARG A 35 -2.04 3.53 -23.29
C ARG A 35 -1.80 2.15 -23.87
N LYS A 36 -1.55 2.07 -25.17
CA LYS A 36 -1.26 0.80 -25.84
C LYS A 36 -0.05 0.11 -25.24
N TYR A 37 1.01 0.86 -24.95
CA TYR A 37 2.21 0.31 -24.31
C TYR A 37 1.91 -0.23 -22.90
N LEU A 38 1.09 0.45 -22.10
CA LEU A 38 0.69 -0.04 -20.78
C LEU A 38 -0.25 -1.27 -20.87
N GLU A 39 -1.11 -1.34 -21.88
CA GLU A 39 -1.95 -2.52 -22.15
C GLU A 39 -1.10 -3.75 -22.53
N GLU A 40 -0.04 -3.55 -23.31
CA GLU A 40 0.91 -4.60 -23.71
C GLU A 40 1.84 -5.04 -22.57
N HIS A 41 2.01 -4.19 -21.55
CA HIS A 41 2.90 -4.41 -20.40
C HIS A 41 2.18 -4.21 -19.06
N PRO A 42 1.25 -5.12 -18.67
CA PRO A 42 0.47 -4.95 -17.45
C PRO A 42 1.29 -4.81 -16.17
N GLU A 43 2.46 -5.44 -16.12
CA GLU A 43 3.42 -5.35 -15.01
C GLU A 43 3.83 -3.89 -14.71
N LEU A 44 3.85 -3.02 -15.73
CA LEU A 44 4.24 -1.63 -15.57
C LEU A 44 3.17 -0.81 -14.86
N TRP A 45 1.90 -0.88 -15.29
CA TRP A 45 0.85 -0.11 -14.62
C TRP A 45 0.46 -0.74 -13.28
N GLN A 46 0.61 -2.05 -13.09
CA GLN A 46 0.43 -2.68 -11.78
C GLN A 46 1.49 -2.22 -10.79
N TYR A 47 2.75 -2.14 -11.21
CA TYR A 47 3.84 -1.67 -10.36
C TYR A 47 3.79 -0.16 -10.11
N LEU A 48 3.63 0.64 -11.18
CA LEU A 48 3.65 2.11 -11.11
C LEU A 48 2.34 2.69 -10.58
N GLY A 49 1.23 1.97 -10.77
CA GLY A 49 -0.11 2.34 -10.31
C GLY A 49 -0.46 1.77 -8.93
N ASP A 50 0.47 1.09 -8.26
CA ASP A 50 0.29 0.67 -6.87
C ASP A 50 0.26 1.89 -5.94
N LEU A 51 -0.95 2.37 -5.69
CA LEU A 51 -1.20 3.56 -4.87
C LEU A 51 -0.86 3.31 -3.41
N ALA A 52 -1.08 2.09 -2.91
CA ALA A 52 -0.74 1.72 -1.54
C ALA A 52 0.77 1.82 -1.34
N ARG A 53 1.54 1.17 -2.21
CA ARG A 53 3.00 1.25 -2.19
C ARG A 53 3.52 2.68 -2.34
N THR A 54 2.90 3.48 -3.22
CA THR A 54 3.30 4.89 -3.39
C THR A 54 3.10 5.69 -2.10
N ALA A 55 1.98 5.47 -1.41
CA ALA A 55 1.70 6.12 -0.13
C ALA A 55 2.63 5.64 0.99
N GLU A 56 2.91 4.33 1.05
CA GLU A 56 3.87 3.74 1.99
C GLU A 56 5.27 4.34 1.80
N GLU A 57 5.79 4.38 0.58
CA GLU A 57 7.11 4.96 0.29
C GLU A 57 7.19 6.45 0.65
N ALA A 58 6.10 7.22 0.45
CA ALA A 58 6.06 8.61 0.89
C ALA A 58 6.19 8.74 2.40
N TRP A 59 5.50 7.89 3.17
CA TRP A 59 5.61 7.86 4.63
C TRP A 59 6.97 7.37 5.11
N ILE A 60 7.53 6.34 4.50
CA ILE A 60 8.87 5.83 4.83
C ILE A 60 9.92 6.92 4.63
N ARG A 61 9.85 7.68 3.54
CA ARG A 61 10.74 8.83 3.31
C ARG A 61 10.60 9.90 4.40
N LEU A 62 9.37 10.20 4.81
CA LEU A 62 9.11 11.17 5.88
C LEU A 62 9.64 10.71 7.24
N LEU A 63 9.48 9.43 7.58
CA LEU A 63 9.94 8.83 8.83
C LEU A 63 11.46 8.70 8.90
N SER A 64 12.08 8.24 7.81
CA SER A 64 13.52 7.98 7.75
C SER A 64 14.37 9.26 7.75
N SER A 65 13.83 10.42 7.36
CA SER A 65 14.60 11.66 7.26
C SER A 65 15.93 11.48 6.51
N GLU A 66 15.87 10.76 5.38
CA GLU A 66 17.02 10.37 4.54
C GLU A 66 17.96 9.28 5.10
N ASP A 67 17.69 8.72 6.28
CA ASP A 67 18.44 7.58 6.80
C ASP A 67 18.08 6.27 6.08
N VAL A 68 19.04 5.73 5.35
CA VAL A 68 18.88 4.52 4.52
C VAL A 68 18.55 3.30 5.37
N LEU A 69 19.18 3.16 6.55
CA LEU A 69 18.94 2.02 7.43
C LEU A 69 17.51 2.04 7.98
N THR A 70 17.04 3.18 8.47
CA THR A 70 15.65 3.34 8.94
C THR A 70 14.66 3.10 7.82
N ALA A 71 14.91 3.61 6.61
CA ALA A 71 14.04 3.36 5.46
C ALA A 71 13.92 1.86 5.16
N GLU A 72 15.04 1.15 5.09
CA GLU A 72 15.06 -0.27 4.71
C GLU A 72 14.45 -1.17 5.79
N THR A 73 14.79 -0.92 7.05
CA THR A 73 14.20 -1.66 8.18
C THR A 73 12.69 -1.43 8.29
N THR A 74 12.22 -0.22 8.00
CA THR A 74 10.78 0.08 7.93
C THR A 74 10.10 -0.72 6.81
N ARG A 75 10.69 -0.81 5.61
CA ARG A 75 10.14 -1.64 4.52
C ARG A 75 10.00 -3.11 4.93
N LEU A 76 11.04 -3.67 5.52
CA LEU A 76 11.03 -5.07 5.98
C LEU A 76 9.95 -5.29 7.05
N GLN A 77 9.80 -4.35 7.98
CA GLN A 77 8.76 -4.43 9.00
C GLN A 77 7.35 -4.36 8.41
N LEU A 78 7.11 -3.46 7.46
CA LEU A 78 5.80 -3.36 6.79
C LEU A 78 5.47 -4.61 5.98
N ALA A 79 6.47 -5.18 5.29
CA ALA A 79 6.30 -6.42 4.55
C ALA A 79 5.91 -7.59 5.49
N ALA A 80 6.63 -7.76 6.60
CA ALA A 80 6.34 -8.79 7.60
C ALA A 80 4.94 -8.58 8.23
N LEU A 81 4.62 -7.34 8.61
CA LEU A 81 3.30 -7.03 9.18
C LEU A 81 2.16 -7.26 8.17
N LYS A 82 2.39 -6.98 6.88
CA LYS A 82 1.41 -7.28 5.82
C LYS A 82 1.15 -8.77 5.68
N GLU A 83 2.21 -9.58 5.73
CA GLU A 83 2.12 -11.03 5.67
C GLU A 83 1.35 -11.58 6.88
N GLU A 84 1.67 -11.10 8.09
CA GLU A 84 0.94 -11.43 9.32
C GLU A 84 -0.53 -11.00 9.26
N LEU A 85 -0.85 -9.83 8.70
CA LEU A 85 -2.22 -9.34 8.56
C LEU A 85 -3.03 -10.09 7.50
N LEU A 86 -2.39 -10.76 6.55
CA LEU A 86 -3.10 -11.50 5.51
C LEU A 86 -3.26 -12.97 5.85
N GLU A 87 -2.39 -13.59 6.65
CA GLU A 87 -2.53 -15.00 7.08
C GLU A 87 -2.82 -15.95 5.89
N GLN A 88 -2.23 -15.70 4.71
CA GLN A 88 -2.46 -16.41 3.43
C GLN A 88 -3.76 -16.06 2.67
N SER A 89 -4.51 -15.06 3.11
CA SER A 89 -5.72 -14.61 2.44
C SER A 89 -5.43 -14.00 1.08
N GLU A 90 -6.05 -14.57 0.05
CA GLU A 90 -6.05 -14.04 -1.31
C GLU A 90 -7.19 -13.03 -1.55
N ASN A 91 -8.00 -12.74 -0.52
CA ASN A 91 -9.17 -11.88 -0.63
C ASN A 91 -8.76 -10.42 -0.91
N VAL A 92 -9.32 -9.84 -1.98
CA VAL A 92 -8.99 -8.48 -2.42
C VAL A 92 -9.35 -7.43 -1.37
N LEU A 93 -10.46 -7.58 -0.65
CA LEU A 93 -10.87 -6.62 0.38
C LEU A 93 -9.93 -6.66 1.59
N GLU A 94 -9.44 -7.84 1.96
CA GLU A 94 -8.46 -7.98 3.02
C GLU A 94 -7.11 -7.39 2.63
N LYS A 95 -6.67 -7.57 1.38
CA LYS A 95 -5.47 -6.91 0.83
C LYS A 95 -5.58 -5.38 0.90
N MET A 96 -6.69 -4.82 0.43
CA MET A 96 -6.93 -3.37 0.50
C MET A 96 -6.99 -2.83 1.94
N LEU A 97 -7.55 -3.60 2.87
CA LEU A 97 -7.58 -3.21 4.28
C LEU A 97 -6.22 -3.36 4.96
N ALA A 98 -5.42 -4.38 4.60
CA ALA A 98 -4.05 -4.50 5.06
C ALA A 98 -3.24 -3.26 4.64
N ASP A 99 -3.30 -2.85 3.36
CA ASP A 99 -2.67 -1.63 2.87
C ASP A 99 -3.11 -0.38 3.66
N THR A 100 -4.42 -0.29 3.95
CA THR A 100 -4.97 0.83 4.73
C THR A 100 -4.47 0.82 6.17
N ILE A 101 -4.37 -0.35 6.80
CA ILE A 101 -3.84 -0.52 8.16
C ILE A 101 -2.37 -0.07 8.20
N LEU A 102 -1.54 -0.52 7.25
CA LEU A 102 -0.13 -0.14 7.17
C LEU A 102 0.06 1.37 6.97
N ALA A 103 -0.67 1.96 6.02
CA ALA A 103 -0.59 3.40 5.76
C ALA A 103 -1.02 4.24 6.98
N THR A 104 -2.09 3.84 7.66
CA THR A 104 -2.56 4.55 8.87
C THR A 104 -1.66 4.30 10.08
N TRP A 105 -1.02 3.15 10.17
CA TRP A 105 -0.01 2.84 11.18
C TRP A 105 1.21 3.76 11.03
N LEU A 106 1.74 3.88 9.80
CA LEU A 106 2.82 4.80 9.48
C LEU A 106 2.46 6.26 9.79
N GLU A 107 1.25 6.71 9.41
CA GLU A 107 0.79 8.07 9.71
C GLU A 107 0.77 8.35 11.22
N VAL A 108 0.21 7.44 12.02
CA VAL A 108 0.13 7.59 13.48
C VAL A 108 1.53 7.69 14.09
N HIS A 109 2.44 6.81 13.68
CA HIS A 109 3.80 6.79 14.21
C HIS A 109 4.61 8.02 13.78
N TYR A 110 4.48 8.47 12.53
CA TYR A 110 5.08 9.73 12.09
C TYR A 110 4.57 10.92 12.89
N LEU A 111 3.26 11.06 13.09
CA LEU A 111 2.74 12.21 13.83
C LEU A 111 3.18 12.20 15.30
N ARG A 112 3.39 11.02 15.89
CA ARG A 112 3.98 10.89 17.24
C ARG A 112 5.44 11.31 17.28
N THR A 113 6.24 11.02 16.25
CA THR A 113 7.64 11.51 16.21
C THR A 113 7.68 13.03 16.02
N VAL A 114 6.77 13.58 15.22
CA VAL A 114 6.59 15.03 15.10
C VAL A 114 6.22 15.61 16.45
N ASP A 115 5.23 15.07 17.15
CA ASP A 115 4.81 15.58 18.46
C ASP A 115 5.94 15.60 19.49
N ALA A 116 6.71 14.51 19.54
CA ALA A 116 7.88 14.36 20.41
C ALA A 116 9.05 15.31 20.08
N ASN A 117 9.04 15.94 18.90
CA ASN A 117 10.07 16.92 18.53
C ASN A 117 9.99 18.16 19.45
N THR A 118 11.16 18.60 19.95
CA THR A 118 11.34 19.70 20.89
C THR A 118 11.18 21.11 20.27
N THR A 119 10.90 21.19 18.97
CA THR A 119 10.67 22.46 18.28
C THR A 119 9.51 23.22 18.94
N PRO A 120 9.72 24.49 19.37
CA PRO A 120 8.68 25.28 20.00
C PRO A 120 7.44 25.41 19.11
N ARG A 121 6.26 25.19 19.71
CA ARG A 121 4.97 25.35 19.03
C ARG A 121 4.13 26.39 19.75
N THR A 122 3.41 27.19 18.97
CA THR A 122 2.31 28.00 19.50
C THR A 122 1.17 27.10 19.99
N ALA A 123 0.33 27.59 20.90
CA ALA A 123 -0.83 26.85 21.40
C ALA A 123 -1.75 26.38 20.26
N THR A 124 -1.94 27.19 19.22
CA THR A 124 -2.73 26.83 18.02
C THR A 124 -2.11 25.68 17.24
N GLN A 125 -0.80 25.71 17.01
CA GLN A 125 -0.09 24.62 16.32
C GLN A 125 -0.13 23.32 17.13
N GLY A 126 0.03 23.38 18.45
CA GLY A 126 -0.11 22.22 19.34
C GLY A 126 -1.51 21.60 19.27
N ASN A 127 -2.55 22.42 19.38
CA ASN A 127 -3.94 21.96 19.26
C ASN A 127 -4.26 21.33 17.89
N LEU A 128 -3.73 21.90 16.80
CA LEU A 128 -3.91 21.34 15.46
C LEU A 128 -3.21 19.98 15.32
N LEU A 129 -1.99 19.86 15.84
CA LEU A 129 -1.24 18.60 15.82
C LEU A 129 -1.96 17.51 16.64
N LEU A 130 -2.42 17.83 17.85
CA LEU A 130 -3.18 16.92 18.69
C LEU A 130 -4.42 16.38 17.95
N LYS A 131 -5.24 17.27 17.37
CA LYS A 131 -6.43 16.87 16.58
C LYS A 131 -6.06 15.98 15.40
N ARG A 132 -4.93 16.24 14.75
CA ARG A 132 -4.43 15.42 13.63
C ARG A 132 -4.03 14.03 14.11
N ILE A 133 -3.33 13.92 15.24
CA ILE A 133 -2.95 12.64 15.86
C ILE A 133 -4.20 11.84 16.23
N GLU A 134 -5.16 12.44 16.93
CA GLU A 134 -6.42 11.79 17.31
C GLU A 134 -7.19 11.30 16.08
N SER A 135 -7.22 12.09 15.01
CA SER A 135 -7.83 11.70 13.74
C SER A 135 -7.13 10.51 13.10
N ALA A 136 -5.79 10.53 13.04
CA ALA A 136 -5.01 9.42 12.48
C ALA A 136 -5.21 8.13 13.28
N GLN A 137 -5.19 8.22 14.62
CA GLN A 137 -5.47 7.10 15.51
C GLN A 137 -6.88 6.54 15.27
N ARG A 138 -7.89 7.39 15.15
CA ARG A 138 -9.27 6.94 14.87
C ARG A 138 -9.37 6.20 13.54
N ARG A 139 -8.73 6.73 12.48
CA ARG A 139 -8.67 6.05 11.17
C ARG A 139 -8.00 4.68 11.28
N HIS A 140 -6.87 4.60 11.98
CA HIS A 140 -6.15 3.35 12.18
C HIS A 140 -7.00 2.29 12.90
N HIS A 141 -7.62 2.65 14.02
CA HIS A 141 -8.51 1.74 14.75
C HIS A 141 -9.71 1.30 13.93
N ASN A 142 -10.27 2.21 13.11
CA ASN A 142 -11.39 1.87 12.23
C ASN A 142 -10.98 0.89 11.14
N ALA A 143 -9.79 1.03 10.55
CA ALA A 143 -9.28 0.10 9.55
C ALA A 143 -9.11 -1.32 10.13
N ILE A 144 -8.55 -1.43 11.33
CA ILE A 144 -8.43 -2.72 12.05
C ILE A 144 -9.82 -3.33 12.30
N LYS A 145 -10.78 -2.54 12.80
CA LYS A 145 -12.16 -3.01 13.04
C LYS A 145 -12.82 -3.50 11.75
N GLN A 146 -12.61 -2.80 10.63
CA GLN A 146 -13.15 -3.19 9.33
C GLN A 146 -12.56 -4.52 8.85
N LEU A 147 -11.26 -4.75 9.03
CA LEU A 147 -10.64 -6.04 8.66
C LEU A 147 -11.25 -7.19 9.45
N LEU A 148 -11.37 -7.03 10.77
CA LEU A 148 -12.00 -8.03 11.63
C LEU A 148 -13.48 -8.27 11.26
N GLN A 149 -14.20 -7.21 10.88
CA GLN A 149 -15.58 -7.32 10.44
C GLN A 149 -15.70 -8.07 9.11
N ILE A 150 -14.83 -7.80 8.13
CA ILE A 150 -14.82 -8.54 6.86
C ILE A 150 -14.48 -10.01 7.09
N ARG A 151 -13.45 -10.32 7.89
CA ARG A 151 -13.12 -11.71 8.25
C ARG A 151 -14.30 -12.46 8.86
N LYS A 152 -15.07 -11.81 9.75
CA LYS A 152 -16.29 -12.40 10.32
C LYS A 152 -17.39 -12.66 9.29
N LEU A 153 -17.46 -11.85 8.22
CA LEU A 153 -18.47 -11.99 7.16
C LEU A 153 -18.04 -12.97 6.07
N LEU A 154 -16.74 -13.23 5.91
CA LEU A 154 -16.22 -14.15 4.91
C LEU A 154 -16.36 -15.62 5.35
N PRO A 155 -16.80 -16.52 4.44
CA PRO A 155 -17.05 -17.91 4.77
C PRO A 155 -15.78 -18.70 5.15
N GLU A 156 -14.61 -18.35 4.63
CA GLU A 156 -13.37 -19.13 4.86
C GLU A 156 -12.79 -18.97 6.27
N HIS A 157 -12.97 -17.80 6.89
CA HIS A 157 -12.57 -17.55 8.29
C HIS A 157 -13.63 -18.02 9.32
N ASN A 158 -14.85 -18.34 8.85
CA ASN A 158 -15.92 -18.93 9.65
C ASN A 158 -15.87 -20.46 9.73
N ASN A 159 -14.75 -21.09 9.34
CA ASN A 159 -14.47 -22.46 9.72
C ASN A 159 -14.23 -22.51 11.24
N VAL A 160 -15.33 -22.53 11.99
CA VAL A 160 -15.37 -23.20 13.29
C VAL A 160 -14.64 -24.53 13.11
N PRO A 161 -13.62 -24.85 13.93
CA PRO A 161 -13.01 -26.17 13.87
C PRO A 161 -14.16 -27.16 13.92
N ASN A 162 -14.21 -28.09 12.98
CA ASN A 162 -15.14 -29.20 13.02
C ASN A 162 -14.72 -30.07 14.22
N LEU A 163 -15.11 -29.64 15.42
CA LEU A 163 -14.92 -30.35 16.66
C LEU A 163 -15.76 -31.61 16.53
N ARG A 164 -15.15 -32.67 16.00
CA ARG A 164 -15.63 -34.04 16.10
C ARG A 164 -15.61 -34.47 17.57
N ILE A 165 -16.45 -33.86 18.39
CA ILE A 165 -16.69 -34.28 19.76
C ILE A 165 -18.17 -34.64 19.80
N TYR A 166 -18.40 -35.96 19.74
CA TYR A 166 -19.65 -36.71 19.59
C TYR A 166 -20.10 -37.04 18.15
N LYS A 167 -19.58 -38.18 17.65
CA LYS A 167 -20.39 -39.09 16.84
C LYS A 167 -21.55 -39.56 17.72
N GLN A 168 -22.77 -39.14 17.41
CA GLN A 168 -24.00 -39.73 17.96
C GLN A 168 -24.41 -40.92 17.08
N GLU A 169 -23.58 -41.97 17.09
CA GLU A 169 -23.96 -43.30 16.61
C GLU A 169 -23.47 -44.28 17.68
N ASP A 170 -24.37 -44.57 18.62
CA ASP A 170 -24.48 -45.84 19.35
C ASP A 170 -25.43 -45.65 20.54
N ARG A 171 -26.73 -45.64 20.25
CA ARG A 171 -27.72 -46.27 21.13
C ARG A 171 -28.70 -47.05 20.26
N ALA A 172 -28.43 -48.35 20.21
CA ALA A 172 -29.42 -49.39 19.99
C ALA A 172 -30.59 -49.26 20.97
#